data_AF-A0A524K3I7-F1
#
_entry.id   AF-A0A524K3I7-F1
#
_cell.length_a   1.000
_cell.length_b   1.000
_cell.length_c   1.000
_cell.angle_alpha   90.00
_cell.angle_beta   90.00
_cell.angle_gamma   90.00
#
_symmetry.space_group_name_H-M   'P 1'
#
loop_
_entity.id
_entity.type
_entity.pdbx_description
1 polymer ?
#
loop_
_entity_poly.entity_id
_entity_poly.type
_entity_poly.pdbx_seq_one_letter_code
_entity_poly.pdbx_strand_id
1 'polypeptide(L)'
;DAQGETHEQVYDVAWSGGRKPGKDGKVPSVGSTVDLTTATWTNTIGAPELITVWKDPKFDPQQRAFYYARVIEIPTPRWTAYDANRYGIKPLAGTAVTITERAYTSPIWYTP
;
A
#
# COMPACT_ATOMS: atom_id res chain seq x y z
N ASP A 1 -18.45 -2.11 -18.64
CA ASP A 1 -18.48 -3.16 -19.68
C ASP A 1 -19.54 -2.79 -20.73
N ALA A 2 -19.95 -3.72 -21.60
CA ALA A 2 -20.98 -3.48 -22.61
C ALA A 2 -22.37 -3.16 -22.00
N GLN A 3 -22.58 -3.47 -20.73
CA GLN A 3 -23.79 -3.23 -19.96
C GLN A 3 -23.71 -1.91 -19.16
N GLY A 4 -22.58 -1.21 -19.22
CA GLY A 4 -22.34 0.02 -18.48
C GLY A 4 -21.87 -0.18 -17.03
N GLU A 5 -21.54 -1.41 -16.62
CA GLU A 5 -21.04 -1.66 -15.26
C GLU A 5 -19.57 -1.27 -15.10
N THR A 6 -19.23 -0.68 -13.95
CA THR A 6 -17.87 -0.33 -13.57
C THR A 6 -17.18 -1.53 -12.92
N HIS A 7 -15.97 -1.83 -13.39
CA HIS A 7 -15.13 -2.91 -12.84
C HIS A 7 -13.82 -2.32 -12.33
N GLU A 8 -13.39 -2.74 -11.15
CA GLU A 8 -12.11 -2.36 -10.57
C GLU A 8 -11.21 -3.57 -10.38
N GLN A 9 -9.94 -3.42 -10.76
CA GLN A 9 -8.92 -4.43 -10.54
C GLN A 9 -7.66 -3.74 -10.03
N VAL A 10 -6.99 -4.36 -9.06
CA VAL A 10 -5.71 -3.88 -8.58
C VAL A 10 -4.60 -4.85 -8.97
N TYR A 11 -3.46 -4.28 -9.36
CA TYR A 11 -2.23 -4.97 -9.74
C TYR A 11 -1.08 -4.50 -8.85
N ASP A 12 -0.25 -5.44 -8.39
CA ASP A 12 1.04 -5.12 -7.79
C ASP A 12 2.07 -4.99 -8.91
N VAL A 13 2.62 -3.79 -9.11
CA VAL A 13 3.44 -3.46 -10.31
C VAL A 13 4.92 -3.27 -10.03
N ALA A 14 5.26 -2.78 -8.83
CA ALA A 14 6.62 -2.60 -8.35
C ALA A 14 6.63 -2.69 -6.83
N TRP A 15 7.69 -3.26 -6.27
CA TRP A 15 7.84 -3.40 -4.82
C TRP A 15 9.31 -3.47 -4.43
N SER A 16 9.57 -3.06 -3.19
CA SER A 16 10.90 -3.06 -2.62
C SER A 16 11.38 -4.43 -2.15
N GLY A 17 12.71 -4.61 -2.17
CA GLY A 17 13.40 -5.81 -1.72
C GLY A 17 13.20 -7.03 -2.65
N GLY A 18 13.78 -8.17 -2.27
CA GLY A 18 13.67 -9.42 -3.02
C GLY A 18 12.35 -10.19 -2.82
N ARG A 19 11.27 -9.50 -2.45
CA ARG A 19 9.95 -10.13 -2.23
C ARG A 19 9.43 -10.70 -3.55
N LYS A 20 8.71 -11.82 -3.47
CA LYS A 20 8.12 -12.47 -4.65
C LYS A 20 6.62 -12.70 -4.42
N PRO A 21 5.79 -12.58 -5.47
CA PRO A 21 4.39 -12.96 -5.39
C PRO A 21 4.20 -14.38 -4.87
N GLY A 22 3.16 -14.57 -4.05
CA GLY A 22 2.72 -15.89 -3.60
C GLY A 22 2.00 -16.67 -4.70
N LYS A 23 1.47 -17.84 -4.33
CA LYS A 23 0.66 -18.69 -5.23
C LYS A 23 -0.63 -18.00 -5.71
N ASP A 24 -1.10 -17.01 -4.96
CA ASP A 24 -2.27 -16.17 -5.27
C ASP A 24 -1.91 -14.96 -6.16
N GLY A 25 -0.64 -14.83 -6.56
CA GLY A 25 -0.15 -13.71 -7.37
C GLY A 25 0.04 -12.40 -6.59
N LYS A 26 -0.14 -12.40 -5.26
CA LYS A 26 0.01 -11.18 -4.44
C LYS A 26 1.38 -11.09 -3.82
N VAL A 27 1.92 -9.88 -3.75
CA VAL A 27 3.20 -9.64 -3.08
C VAL A 27 2.96 -9.58 -1.57
N PRO A 28 3.73 -10.32 -0.75
CA PRO A 28 3.60 -10.21 0.70
C PRO A 28 3.93 -8.79 1.16
N SER A 29 3.28 -8.33 2.24
CA SER A 29 3.53 -7.01 2.82
C SER A 29 5.02 -6.77 3.07
N VAL A 30 5.46 -5.53 2.92
CA VAL A 30 6.75 -5.12 3.45
C VAL A 30 6.73 -5.30 4.97
N GLY A 31 7.87 -5.70 5.56
CA GLY A 31 7.97 -5.90 7.00
C GLY A 31 7.72 -4.60 7.80
N SER A 32 7.95 -4.67 9.10
CA SER A 32 7.84 -3.52 10.01
C SER A 32 9.16 -3.28 10.72
N THR A 33 9.52 -2.01 10.89
CA THR A 33 10.62 -1.55 11.75
C THR A 33 10.12 -0.77 12.96
N VAL A 34 8.81 -0.82 13.24
CA VAL A 34 8.23 -0.12 14.38
C VAL A 34 8.74 -0.72 15.69
N ASP A 35 9.29 0.15 16.52
CA ASP A 35 9.58 -0.11 17.93
C ASP A 35 8.46 0.51 18.78
N LEU A 36 7.66 -0.35 19.40
CA LEU A 36 6.55 0.06 20.26
C LEU A 36 6.99 0.54 21.65
N THR A 37 8.23 0.24 22.06
CA THR A 37 8.75 0.68 23.36
C THR A 37 9.09 2.17 23.35
N THR A 38 9.57 2.67 22.20
CA THR A 38 9.92 4.07 21.98
C THR A 38 8.94 4.81 21.07
N ALA A 39 7.97 4.10 20.49
CA ALA A 39 7.07 4.61 19.45
C ALA A 39 7.83 5.23 18.26
N THR A 40 8.92 4.60 17.81
CA THR A 40 9.73 5.03 16.67
C THR A 40 9.76 3.98 15.57
N TRP A 41 10.32 4.32 14.40
CA TRP A 41 10.59 3.37 13.32
C TRP A 41 11.82 3.82 12.52
N THR A 42 12.40 2.91 11.74
CA THR A 42 13.52 3.22 10.86
C THR A 42 13.14 3.01 9.39
N ASN A 43 13.54 3.92 8.52
CA ASN A 43 13.34 3.81 7.06
C ASN A 43 14.43 2.93 6.41
N THR A 44 14.71 1.77 7.02
CA THR A 44 15.77 0.83 6.60
C THR A 44 15.26 -0.32 5.74
N ILE A 45 13.94 -0.48 5.65
CA ILE A 45 13.26 -1.37 4.71
C ILE A 45 12.37 -0.53 3.80
N GLY A 46 11.89 -1.14 2.72
CA GLY A 46 11.20 -0.37 1.68
C GLY A 46 12.17 0.04 0.57
N ALA A 47 11.75 1.00 -0.23
CA ALA A 47 12.60 1.66 -1.21
C ALA A 47 12.21 3.15 -1.24
N PRO A 48 13.19 4.07 -1.35
CA PRO A 48 12.89 5.49 -1.47
C PRO A 48 12.21 5.83 -2.81
N GLU A 49 12.35 4.95 -3.81
CA GLU A 49 11.80 5.11 -5.14
C GLU A 49 11.42 3.74 -5.72
N LEU A 50 10.32 3.71 -6.49
CA LEU A 50 9.90 2.56 -7.27
C LEU A 50 9.63 3.04 -8.71
N ILE A 51 10.44 2.58 -9.66
CA ILE A 51 10.28 2.88 -11.08
C ILE A 51 9.99 1.59 -11.82
N THR A 52 8.96 1.60 -12.65
CA THR A 52 8.65 0.49 -13.55
C THR A 52 7.86 0.97 -14.76
N VAL A 53 7.84 0.17 -15.82
CA VAL A 53 6.88 0.31 -16.92
C VAL A 53 5.88 -0.83 -16.79
N TRP A 54 4.60 -0.48 -16.67
CA TRP A 54 3.51 -1.45 -16.58
C TRP A 54 2.55 -1.28 -17.75
N LYS A 55 2.06 -2.41 -18.27
CA LYS A 55 1.05 -2.47 -19.32
C LYS A 55 -0.14 -3.24 -18.80
N ASP A 56 -1.33 -2.68 -18.96
CA ASP A 56 -2.59 -3.33 -18.59
C ASP A 56 -2.81 -4.59 -19.46
N PRO A 57 -2.82 -5.79 -18.87
CA PRO A 57 -2.99 -7.04 -19.61
C PRO A 57 -4.42 -7.24 -20.13
N LYS A 58 -5.39 -6.46 -19.65
CA LYS A 58 -6.81 -6.55 -20.02
C LYS A 58 -7.30 -5.31 -20.75
N PHE A 59 -6.39 -4.45 -21.22
CA PHE A 59 -6.76 -3.24 -21.93
C PHE A 59 -7.55 -3.55 -23.21
N ASP A 60 -8.71 -2.90 -23.32
CA ASP A 60 -9.55 -2.89 -24.51
C ASP A 60 -9.70 -1.42 -24.97
N PRO A 61 -9.17 -1.04 -26.15
CA PRO A 61 -9.25 0.33 -26.64
C PRO A 61 -10.68 0.77 -26.97
N GLN A 62 -11.66 -0.14 -27.02
CA GLN A 62 -13.07 0.21 -27.23
C GLN A 62 -13.80 0.57 -25.92
N GLN A 63 -13.13 0.42 -24.77
CA GLN A 63 -13.72 0.67 -23.45
C GLN A 63 -13.14 1.93 -22.81
N ARG A 64 -14.00 2.69 -22.11
CA ARG A 64 -13.53 3.73 -21.19
C ARG A 64 -12.76 3.07 -20.07
N ALA A 65 -11.60 3.63 -19.73
CA ALA A 65 -10.77 3.15 -18.63
C ALA A 65 -10.25 4.33 -17.82
N PHE A 66 -9.86 4.06 -16.57
CA PHE A 66 -9.12 5.01 -15.76
C PHE A 66 -8.05 4.29 -14.97
N TYR A 67 -6.94 4.97 -14.75
CA TYR A 67 -5.77 4.43 -14.07
C TYR A 67 -5.33 5.38 -12.96
N TYR A 68 -5.05 4.86 -11.79
CA TYR A 68 -4.38 5.59 -10.73
C TYR A 68 -3.35 4.67 -10.07
N ALA A 69 -2.24 5.24 -9.62
CA ALA A 69 -1.28 4.51 -8.81
C ALA A 69 -1.64 4.69 -7.33
N ARG A 70 -1.47 3.61 -6.56
CA ARG A 70 -1.45 3.65 -5.10
C ARG A 70 -0.09 3.20 -4.60
N VAL A 71 0.50 3.94 -3.68
CA VAL A 71 1.78 3.63 -3.05
C VAL A 71 1.54 3.32 -1.59
N ILE A 72 2.23 2.31 -1.07
CA ILE A 72 2.06 1.81 0.30
C ILE A 72 3.38 2.01 1.04
N GLU A 73 3.33 2.74 2.15
CA GLU A 73 4.49 2.92 3.04
C GLU A 73 4.74 1.65 3.87
N ILE A 74 5.93 1.55 4.48
CA ILE A 74 6.14 0.61 5.58
C ILE A 74 5.26 0.99 6.78
N PRO A 75 4.92 0.06 7.68
CA PRO A 75 4.17 0.41 8.88
C PRO A 75 4.89 1.46 9.72
N THR A 76 4.14 2.43 10.22
CA THR A 76 4.59 3.48 11.14
C THR A 76 3.81 3.41 12.45
N PRO A 77 4.31 3.99 13.56
CA PRO A 77 3.55 4.08 14.79
C PRO A 77 2.28 4.91 14.60
N ARG A 78 1.15 4.39 15.07
CA ARG A 78 -0.11 5.13 15.12
C ARG A 78 -0.15 6.02 16.36
N TRP A 79 -1.04 7.03 16.39
CA TRP A 79 -1.26 7.90 17.56
C TRP A 79 -1.41 7.12 18.89
N THR A 80 -2.03 5.95 18.86
CA THR A 80 -2.19 5.05 20.01
C THR A 80 -0.86 4.48 20.55
N ALA A 81 0.14 4.25 19.70
CA ALA A 81 1.48 3.85 20.17
C ALA A 81 2.20 5.02 20.83
N TYR A 82 2.06 6.23 20.28
CA TYR A 82 2.63 7.43 20.89
C TYR A 82 2.01 7.70 22.27
N ASP A 83 0.69 7.60 22.41
CA ASP A 83 0.00 7.76 23.70
C ASP A 83 0.44 6.69 24.71
N ALA A 84 0.49 5.42 24.29
CA ALA A 84 0.94 4.32 25.14
C ALA A 84 2.35 4.56 25.70
N ASN A 85 3.28 4.99 24.84
CA ASN A 85 4.63 5.36 25.26
C ASN A 85 4.62 6.60 26.18
N ARG A 86 3.91 7.65 25.79
CA ARG A 86 3.85 8.94 26.50
C ARG A 86 3.31 8.82 27.93
N TYR A 87 2.32 7.96 28.14
CA TYR A 87 1.65 7.75 29.43
C TYR A 87 2.13 6.49 30.17
N GLY A 88 3.01 5.69 29.56
CA GLY A 88 3.46 4.43 30.15
C GLY A 88 2.33 3.41 30.35
N ILE A 89 1.31 3.45 29.49
CA ILE A 89 0.13 2.58 29.59
C ILE A 89 0.17 1.48 28.55
N LYS A 90 -0.49 0.35 28.84
CA LYS A 90 -0.66 -0.72 27.87
C LYS A 90 -1.94 -0.46 27.06
N PRO A 91 -1.87 -0.47 25.71
CA PRO A 91 -3.06 -0.39 24.87
C PRO A 91 -4.07 -1.49 25.22
N LEU A 92 -5.36 -1.18 25.17
CA LEU A 92 -6.42 -2.18 25.33
C LEU A 92 -6.30 -3.25 24.25
N ALA A 93 -6.76 -4.47 24.57
CA ALA A 93 -6.76 -5.57 23.61
C ALA A 93 -7.50 -5.17 22.32
N GLY A 94 -6.90 -5.46 21.16
CA GLY A 94 -7.44 -5.10 19.85
C GLY A 94 -7.11 -3.68 19.37
N THR A 95 -6.48 -2.84 20.19
CA THR A 95 -6.04 -1.51 19.75
C THR A 95 -4.96 -1.63 18.68
N ALA A 96 -5.23 -1.09 17.49
CA ALA A 96 -4.20 -0.94 16.47
C ALA A 96 -3.16 0.08 16.95
N VAL A 97 -1.89 -0.34 16.99
CA VAL A 97 -0.73 0.47 17.43
C VAL A 97 0.18 0.90 16.27
N THR A 98 -0.06 0.35 15.09
CA THR A 98 0.62 0.73 13.85
C THR A 98 -0.41 1.14 12.80
N ILE A 99 0.05 1.89 11.81
CA ILE A 99 -0.70 2.24 10.62
C ILE A 99 0.18 2.04 9.40
N THR A 100 -0.45 1.80 8.25
CA THR A 100 0.22 1.76 6.95
C THR A 100 -0.40 2.83 6.09
N GLU A 101 0.38 3.88 5.82
CA GLU A 101 -0.06 5.00 5.00
C GLU A 101 -0.15 4.59 3.53
N ARG A 102 -1.07 5.26 2.82
CA ARG A 102 -1.31 5.06 1.39
C ARG A 102 -1.43 6.40 0.70
N ALA A 103 -0.62 6.58 -0.34
CA ALA A 103 -0.75 7.71 -1.26
C ALA A 103 -1.46 7.24 -2.54
N TYR A 104 -2.30 8.12 -3.10
CA TYR A 104 -3.00 7.89 -4.36
C TYR A 104 -2.66 9.02 -5.32
N THR A 105 -2.45 8.69 -6.59
CA THR A 105 -2.30 9.70 -7.64
C THR A 105 -3.67 10.16 -8.13
N SER A 106 -3.70 11.31 -8.82
CA SER A 106 -4.84 11.66 -9.65
C SER A 106 -5.08 10.58 -10.72
N PRO A 107 -6.35 10.30 -11.07
CA PRO A 107 -6.66 9.34 -12.12
C PRO A 107 -6.30 9.91 -13.50
N ILE A 108 -5.81 9.03 -14.36
CA ILE A 108 -5.62 9.25 -15.80
C ILE A 108 -6.77 8.57 -16.51
N TRP A 109 -7.55 9.33 -17.28
CA TRP A 109 -8.72 8.83 -17.99
C TRP A 109 -8.39 8.49 -19.43
N TYR A 110 -8.89 7.35 -19.90
CA TYR A 110 -8.91 6.96 -21.29
C TYR A 110 -10.36 6.95 -21.80
N THR A 111 -10.60 7.68 -22.89
CA THR A 111 -11.87 7.67 -23.61
C THR A 111 -11.58 7.21 -25.04
N PRO A 112 -12.21 6.12 -25.50
CA PRO A 112 -12.11 5.61 -26.87
C PRO A 112 -12.43 6.65 -27.95
#